data_AF-A0A179V2V8-F1
#
_entry.id   AF-A0A179V2V8-F1
#
_cell.length_a   1.000
_cell.length_b   1.000
_cell.length_c   1.000
_cell.angle_alpha   90.00
_cell.angle_beta   90.00
_cell.angle_gamma   90.00
#
_symmetry.space_group_name_H-M   'P 1'
#
loop_
_entity.id
_entity.type
_entity.pdbx_description
1 polymer ?
#
loop_
_entity_poly.entity_id
_entity_poly.type
_entity_poly.pdbx_seq_one_letter_code
_entity_poly.pdbx_strand_id
1 'polypeptide(L)'
;MTPVSPKSIESIFATNHVGHHILTVLLLPLLHSTVTRFPDATSTCIVFTTSSLHSLCRELDLNLLTPSEGSPTKSACYDGIWRYGRFKLANILFTCHVSRRLMEGGLSEVLAAATNGESGRYNRSVVDGNGANDETTKHIYVKSFFPGKIATDHMKIWRGYLGTVVGKAFEMFFSVAGQSIQDAVGTALYLAASGDIAAGGGVRGQYFVPVAKRDETSRMAGDMELARQLWDWTDRKVAEVLGDGWQRNGISEGIC
;
A
#
# COMPACT_ATOMS: atom_id res chain seq x y z
N MET A 1 5.07 26.16 -5.40
CA MET A 1 6.12 25.14 -5.20
C MET A 1 5.45 23.89 -4.68
N THR A 2 5.50 22.78 -5.42
CA THR A 2 5.06 21.49 -4.89
C THR A 2 6.01 21.09 -3.76
N PRO A 3 5.53 20.71 -2.57
CA PRO A 3 6.41 20.21 -1.54
C PRO A 3 7.04 18.92 -2.08
N VAL A 4 8.30 18.99 -2.47
CA VAL A 4 9.12 17.81 -2.76
C VAL A 4 9.59 17.32 -1.40
N SER A 5 9.48 16.02 -1.13
CA SER A 5 10.17 15.47 0.04
C SER A 5 11.66 15.83 -0.05
N PRO A 6 12.44 15.84 1.04
CA PRO A 6 13.86 16.18 1.00
C PRO A 6 14.71 15.32 0.02
N LYS A 7 14.13 14.31 -0.62
CA LYS A 7 14.80 13.21 -1.33
C LYS A 7 14.27 12.98 -2.75
N SER A 8 13.81 14.03 -3.41
CA SER A 8 13.32 14.03 -4.81
C SER A 8 12.04 13.23 -5.10
N ILE A 9 11.47 12.51 -4.13
CA ILE A 9 10.16 11.85 -4.29
C ILE A 9 9.03 12.85 -4.07
N GLU A 10 8.00 12.78 -4.91
CA GLU A 10 6.74 13.51 -4.76
C GLU A 10 6.15 13.25 -3.35
N SER A 11 5.87 14.31 -2.59
CA SER A 11 5.60 14.20 -1.15
C SER A 11 4.35 13.40 -0.81
N ILE A 12 3.28 13.50 -1.61
CA ILE A 12 2.07 12.72 -1.35
C ILE A 12 2.39 11.24 -1.50
N PHE A 13 3.11 10.84 -2.54
CA PHE A 13 3.52 9.47 -2.76
C PHE A 13 4.51 8.97 -1.70
N ALA A 14 5.50 9.79 -1.34
CA ALA A 14 6.47 9.47 -0.30
C ALA A 14 5.79 9.15 1.04
N THR A 15 4.85 10.00 1.47
CA THR A 15 4.14 9.82 2.75
C THR A 15 3.14 8.67 2.68
N ASN A 16 2.30 8.62 1.64
CA ASN A 16 1.13 7.74 1.64
C ASN A 16 1.40 6.35 1.05
N HIS A 17 2.51 6.15 0.36
CA HIS A 17 2.89 4.86 -0.21
C HIS A 17 4.24 4.38 0.33
N VAL A 18 5.32 5.14 0.09
CA VAL A 18 6.69 4.70 0.47
C VAL A 18 6.81 4.52 1.99
N GLY A 19 6.28 5.46 2.78
CA GLY A 19 6.26 5.33 4.24
C GLY A 19 5.50 4.08 4.72
N HIS A 20 4.33 3.80 4.13
CA HIS A 20 3.58 2.59 4.46
C HIS A 20 4.28 1.31 3.99
N HIS A 21 4.98 1.34 2.86
CA HIS A 21 5.80 0.23 2.37
C HIS A 21 6.87 -0.12 3.41
N ILE A 22 7.66 0.87 3.86
CA ILE A 22 8.69 0.69 4.87
C ILE A 22 8.10 0.13 6.16
N LEU A 23 7.04 0.78 6.68
CA LEU A 23 6.38 0.36 7.91
C LEU A 23 5.91 -1.10 7.84
N THR A 24 5.29 -1.48 6.72
CA THR A 24 4.76 -2.83 6.53
C THR A 24 5.88 -3.86 6.51
N VAL A 25 6.93 -3.62 5.74
CA VAL A 25 8.06 -4.55 5.61
C VAL A 25 8.77 -4.75 6.95
N LEU A 26 8.99 -3.67 7.71
CA LEU A 26 9.64 -3.75 9.02
C LEU A 26 8.79 -4.43 10.10
N LEU A 27 7.46 -4.35 10.02
CA LEU A 27 6.56 -4.98 10.99
C LEU A 27 6.28 -6.46 10.68
N LEU A 28 6.44 -6.91 9.43
CA LEU A 28 6.14 -8.29 9.03
C LEU A 28 6.81 -9.38 9.88
N PRO A 29 8.10 -9.27 10.29
CA PRO A 29 8.73 -10.24 11.19
C PRO A 29 8.05 -10.34 12.57
N LEU A 30 7.58 -9.20 13.10
CA LEU A 30 6.86 -9.16 14.38
C LEU A 30 5.46 -9.76 14.25
N LEU A 31 4.77 -9.49 13.14
CA LEU A 31 3.48 -10.11 12.85
C LEU A 31 3.62 -11.63 12.68
N HIS A 32 4.66 -12.09 11.99
CA HIS A 32 4.99 -13.51 11.86
C HIS A 32 5.28 -14.17 13.21
N SER A 33 6.11 -13.55 14.05
CA SER A 33 6.39 -14.02 15.41
C SER A 33 5.13 -14.11 16.26
N THR A 34 4.21 -13.14 16.12
CA THR A 34 2.94 -13.12 16.85
C THR A 34 2.04 -14.29 16.45
N VAL A 35 1.86 -14.53 15.15
CA VAL A 35 1.09 -15.69 14.65
C VAL A 35 1.71 -17.00 15.12
N THR A 36 3.04 -17.11 15.09
CA THR A 36 3.77 -18.31 15.56
C THR A 36 3.54 -18.55 17.06
N ARG A 37 3.54 -17.49 17.86
CA ARG A 37 3.38 -17.57 19.32
C ARG A 37 1.95 -17.85 19.77
N PHE A 38 0.96 -17.43 18.99
CA PHE A 38 -0.46 -17.55 19.32
C PHE A 38 -1.22 -18.29 18.20
N PRO A 39 -1.02 -19.61 18.04
CA PRO A 39 -1.65 -20.39 16.97
C PRO A 39 -3.18 -20.46 17.10
N ASP A 40 -3.71 -20.31 18.32
CA ASP A 40 -5.15 -20.29 18.58
C ASP A 40 -5.79 -18.92 18.29
N ALA A 41 -4.99 -17.89 18.02
CA ALA A 41 -5.51 -16.56 17.71
C ALA A 41 -6.02 -16.51 16.27
N THR A 42 -7.18 -15.87 16.10
CA THR A 42 -7.75 -15.55 14.79
C THR A 42 -6.77 -14.69 14.01
N SER A 43 -6.05 -15.28 13.06
CA SER A 43 -5.28 -14.70 11.94
C SER A 43 -4.96 -13.19 11.98
N THR A 44 -3.69 -12.83 11.75
CA THR A 44 -3.25 -11.41 11.73
C THR A 44 -3.64 -10.71 10.43
N CYS A 45 -4.08 -9.45 10.50
CA CYS A 45 -4.55 -8.68 9.34
C CYS A 45 -3.83 -7.33 9.19
N ILE A 46 -3.47 -6.99 7.95
CA ILE A 46 -2.95 -5.69 7.52
C ILE A 46 -4.00 -5.07 6.58
N VAL A 47 -4.50 -3.89 6.92
CA VAL A 47 -5.57 -3.22 6.18
C VAL A 47 -5.09 -1.87 5.66
N PHE A 48 -5.08 -1.70 4.34
CA PHE A 48 -4.71 -0.46 3.66
C PHE A 48 -5.92 0.39 3.27
N THR A 49 -5.90 1.66 3.67
CA THR A 49 -6.93 2.63 3.27
C THR A 49 -6.63 3.20 1.88
N THR A 50 -7.56 2.99 0.95
CA THR A 50 -7.48 3.40 -0.46
C THR A 50 -8.60 4.40 -0.81
N SER A 51 -8.99 4.52 -2.08
CA SER A 51 -10.02 5.48 -2.56
C SER A 51 -10.57 5.07 -3.92
N SER A 52 -11.83 5.40 -4.20
CA SER A 52 -12.41 5.29 -5.55
C SER A 52 -11.68 6.11 -6.62
N LEU A 53 -10.90 7.12 -6.20
CA LEU A 53 -10.06 7.91 -7.11
C LEU A 53 -8.88 7.11 -7.71
N HIS A 54 -8.61 5.88 -7.24
CA HIS A 54 -7.64 4.99 -7.91
C HIS A 54 -8.03 4.73 -9.37
N SER A 55 -9.32 4.67 -9.70
CA SER A 55 -9.83 4.43 -11.05
C SER A 55 -9.62 5.62 -12.01
N LEU A 56 -9.31 6.81 -11.49
CA LEU A 56 -8.94 7.96 -12.33
C LEU A 56 -7.49 7.91 -12.78
N CYS A 57 -6.65 7.10 -12.13
CA CYS A 57 -5.28 6.86 -12.55
C CYS A 57 -5.31 5.93 -13.78
N ARG A 58 -5.05 6.49 -14.96
CA ARG A 58 -4.99 5.74 -16.23
C ARG A 58 -3.61 5.17 -16.54
N GLU A 59 -2.59 5.63 -15.83
CA GLU A 59 -1.20 5.22 -16.00
C GLU A 59 -0.43 5.48 -14.70
N LEU A 60 0.44 4.56 -14.28
CA LEU A 60 1.34 4.78 -13.15
C LEU A 60 2.77 4.90 -13.67
N ASP A 61 3.13 6.09 -14.15
CA ASP A 61 4.50 6.38 -14.54
C ASP A 61 5.35 6.70 -13.30
N LEU A 62 6.28 5.79 -13.00
CA LEU A 62 7.18 5.86 -11.85
C LEU A 62 8.23 6.97 -11.99
N ASN A 63 8.54 7.42 -13.21
CA ASN A 63 9.49 8.52 -13.44
C ASN A 63 8.92 9.85 -12.95
N LEU A 64 7.59 10.01 -13.01
CA LEU A 64 6.89 11.20 -12.53
C LEU A 64 6.79 11.26 -11.00
N LEU A 65 7.20 10.19 -10.30
CA LEU A 65 7.28 10.17 -8.85
C LEU A 65 8.58 10.80 -8.34
N THR A 66 9.57 10.99 -9.21
CA THR A 66 10.79 11.76 -8.97
C THR A 66 10.86 12.97 -9.90
N PRO A 67 10.17 14.08 -9.58
CA PRO A 67 10.18 15.25 -10.46
C PRO A 67 11.60 15.81 -10.61
N SER A 68 12.11 15.84 -11.84
CA SER A 68 13.33 16.57 -12.20
C SER A 68 13.03 18.04 -12.46
N GLU A 69 14.04 18.92 -12.30
CA GLU A 69 13.98 20.27 -12.86
C GLU A 69 13.62 20.18 -14.35
N GLY A 70 12.54 20.85 -14.75
CA GLY A 70 12.03 20.83 -16.14
C GLY A 70 10.87 19.88 -16.44
N SER A 71 10.38 19.09 -15.47
CA SER A 71 9.19 18.25 -15.69
C SER A 71 7.97 19.10 -16.09
N PRO A 72 7.17 18.70 -17.11
CA PRO A 72 6.00 19.46 -17.54
C PRO A 72 5.03 19.69 -16.39
N THR A 73 4.82 20.95 -16.03
CA THR A 73 3.81 21.33 -15.03
C THR A 73 2.43 21.28 -15.68
N LYS A 74 1.67 20.20 -15.42
CA LYS A 74 0.22 20.21 -15.68
C LYS A 74 -0.44 21.27 -14.79
N SER A 75 -1.68 21.66 -15.09
CA SER A 75 -2.40 22.58 -14.20
C SER A 75 -2.43 22.00 -12.78
N ALA A 76 -2.22 22.84 -11.76
CA ALA A 76 -2.09 22.40 -10.36
C ALA A 76 -3.28 21.55 -9.90
N CYS A 77 -4.47 21.85 -10.45
CA CYS A 77 -5.70 21.11 -10.25
C CYS A 77 -5.63 19.68 -10.81
N TYR A 78 -5.27 19.56 -12.09
CA TYR A 78 -5.15 18.27 -12.74
C TYR A 78 -4.05 17.43 -12.08
N ASP A 79 -2.91 18.05 -11.78
CA ASP A 79 -1.77 17.40 -11.15
C ASP A 79 -2.08 16.85 -9.75
N GLY A 80 -2.82 17.61 -8.92
CA GLY A 80 -3.25 17.16 -7.60
C GLY A 80 -4.18 15.94 -7.65
N ILE A 81 -5.17 15.94 -8.55
CA ILE A 81 -6.09 14.80 -8.72
C ILE A 81 -5.33 13.56 -9.19
N TRP A 82 -4.41 13.76 -10.13
CA TRP A 82 -3.59 12.70 -10.68
C TRP A 82 -2.65 12.08 -9.64
N ARG A 83 -1.94 12.90 -8.86
CA ARG A 83 -1.06 12.45 -7.77
C ARG A 83 -1.82 11.67 -6.71
N TYR A 84 -3.01 12.17 -6.34
CA TYR A 84 -3.88 11.48 -5.38
C TYR A 84 -4.33 10.11 -5.91
N GLY A 85 -4.70 10.01 -7.18
CA GLY A 85 -5.04 8.74 -7.83
C GLY A 85 -3.87 7.74 -7.84
N ARG A 86 -2.64 8.20 -8.12
CA ARG A 86 -1.43 7.35 -8.20
C ARG A 86 -1.17 6.57 -6.92
N PHE A 87 -1.06 7.25 -5.77
CA PHE A 87 -0.72 6.53 -4.54
C PHE A 87 -1.85 5.61 -4.07
N LYS A 88 -3.10 5.95 -4.37
CA LYS A 88 -4.26 5.11 -4.07
C LYS A 88 -4.26 3.84 -4.91
N LEU A 89 -3.92 3.93 -6.20
CA LEU A 89 -3.65 2.76 -7.04
C LEU A 89 -2.44 1.96 -6.54
N ALA A 90 -1.35 2.65 -6.18
CA ALA A 90 -0.13 2.03 -5.67
C ALA A 90 -0.39 1.22 -4.38
N ASN A 91 -1.24 1.70 -3.47
CA ASN A 91 -1.60 0.96 -2.26
C ASN A 91 -2.42 -0.31 -2.56
N ILE A 92 -3.25 -0.31 -3.60
CA ILE A 92 -3.97 -1.52 -4.04
C ILE A 92 -2.97 -2.52 -4.64
N LEU A 93 -2.12 -2.07 -5.57
CA LEU A 93 -1.06 -2.89 -6.16
C LEU A 93 -0.14 -3.51 -5.09
N PHE A 94 0.26 -2.71 -4.10
CA PHE A 94 1.06 -3.17 -2.98
C PHE A 94 0.34 -4.20 -2.11
N THR A 95 -0.95 -4.00 -1.83
CA THR A 95 -1.79 -4.97 -1.12
C THR A 95 -1.79 -6.31 -1.85
N CYS A 96 -2.04 -6.31 -3.17
CA CYS A 96 -2.02 -7.50 -4.00
C CYS A 96 -0.64 -8.18 -4.00
N HIS A 97 0.43 -7.39 -4.13
CA HIS A 97 1.80 -7.88 -4.21
C HIS A 97 2.29 -8.50 -2.90
N VAL A 98 2.12 -7.82 -1.76
CA VAL A 98 2.46 -8.37 -0.44
C VAL A 98 1.65 -9.64 -0.19
N SER A 99 0.35 -9.62 -0.48
CA SER A 99 -0.50 -10.80 -0.31
C SER A 99 -0.02 -12.00 -1.13
N ARG A 100 0.49 -11.77 -2.36
CA ARG A 100 1.04 -12.81 -3.21
C ARG A 100 2.37 -13.34 -2.66
N ARG A 101 3.29 -12.46 -2.27
CA ARG A 101 4.60 -12.87 -1.73
C ARG A 101 4.48 -13.69 -0.44
N LEU A 102 3.58 -13.30 0.46
CA LEU A 102 3.29 -14.06 1.69
C LEU A 102 2.72 -15.46 1.40
N MET A 103 2.09 -15.67 0.25
CA MET A 103 1.55 -16.97 -0.18
C MET A 103 2.58 -17.84 -0.90
N GLU A 104 3.43 -17.26 -1.74
CA GLU A 104 4.35 -18.00 -2.61
C GLU A 104 5.70 -18.32 -1.96
N GLY A 105 6.29 -17.39 -1.22
CA GLY A 105 7.65 -17.52 -0.66
C GLY A 105 7.80 -17.13 0.81
N GLY A 106 6.67 -16.82 1.46
CA GLY A 106 6.62 -16.47 2.87
C GLY A 106 7.43 -15.22 3.21
N LEU A 107 7.92 -15.15 4.44
CA LEU A 107 8.59 -13.95 4.95
C LEU A 107 9.92 -13.70 4.20
N SER A 108 10.60 -14.77 3.80
CA SER A 108 11.89 -14.70 3.10
C SER A 108 11.81 -13.93 1.77
N GLU A 109 10.73 -14.13 1.02
CA GLU A 109 10.49 -13.46 -0.26
C GLU A 109 10.19 -11.97 -0.08
N VAL A 110 9.49 -11.60 1.00
CA VAL A 110 9.19 -10.20 1.30
C VAL A 110 10.43 -9.45 1.79
N LEU A 111 11.28 -10.11 2.59
CA LEU A 111 12.51 -9.54 3.13
C LEU A 111 13.73 -9.70 2.21
N ALA A 112 13.53 -10.27 1.02
CA ALA A 112 14.57 -10.33 0.01
C ALA A 112 14.77 -8.92 -0.57
N ALA A 113 15.99 -8.40 -0.44
CA ALA A 113 16.38 -7.15 -1.05
C ALA A 113 16.34 -7.27 -2.58
N ALA A 114 15.91 -6.21 -3.27
CA ALA A 114 16.15 -6.08 -4.70
C ALA A 114 17.66 -5.94 -4.92
N THR A 115 18.35 -7.02 -5.25
CA THR A 115 19.77 -6.95 -5.63
C THR A 115 19.89 -6.22 -6.96
N ASN A 116 20.78 -5.23 -6.99
CA ASN A 116 20.99 -4.31 -8.10
C ASN A 116 21.07 -5.01 -9.48
N GLY A 117 20.06 -4.79 -10.32
CA GLY A 117 20.23 -4.69 -11.78
C GLY A 117 20.32 -5.97 -12.62
N GLU A 118 20.42 -7.17 -12.06
CA GLU A 118 20.35 -8.40 -12.85
C GLU A 118 18.93 -8.97 -12.82
N SER A 119 18.21 -8.82 -13.94
CA SER A 119 17.05 -9.67 -14.23
C SER A 119 17.46 -11.14 -14.06
N GLY A 120 17.01 -11.77 -12.98
CA GLY A 120 17.02 -13.21 -12.82
C GLY A 120 18.19 -13.76 -11.99
N ARG A 121 18.01 -13.83 -10.68
CA ARG A 121 17.92 -15.08 -9.90
C ARG A 121 17.95 -14.73 -8.42
N TYR A 122 16.81 -14.94 -7.77
CA TYR A 122 16.70 -15.06 -6.32
C TYR A 122 17.75 -16.08 -5.82
N ASN A 123 18.73 -15.63 -5.05
CA ASN A 123 19.77 -16.50 -4.53
C ASN A 123 19.19 -17.30 -3.35
N ARG A 124 18.60 -18.46 -3.65
CA ARG A 124 17.93 -19.39 -2.73
C ARG A 124 18.87 -20.01 -1.68
N SER A 125 20.18 -19.74 -1.75
CA SER A 125 21.21 -20.46 -0.98
C SER A 125 21.53 -19.89 0.40
N VAL A 126 20.89 -18.80 0.84
CA VAL A 126 21.01 -18.29 2.24
C VAL A 126 19.80 -18.71 3.09
N VAL A 127 19.16 -19.82 2.73
CA VAL A 127 18.11 -20.45 3.52
C VAL A 127 18.79 -21.42 4.45
N ASP A 128 18.96 -21.01 5.72
CA ASP A 128 19.24 -21.95 6.82
C ASP A 128 18.28 -23.14 6.70
N GLY A 129 18.80 -24.35 6.90
CA GLY A 129 18.27 -25.64 6.42
C GLY A 129 16.91 -26.11 6.94
N ASN A 130 15.91 -25.25 6.94
CA ASN A 130 14.51 -25.52 7.23
C ASN A 130 13.62 -24.83 6.19
N GLY A 131 13.84 -25.17 4.90
CA GLY A 131 12.98 -24.80 3.77
C GLY A 131 11.60 -25.48 3.81
N ALA A 132 10.98 -25.55 4.98
CA ALA A 132 9.58 -25.89 5.13
C ALA A 132 8.76 -24.67 4.70
N ASN A 133 7.77 -24.89 3.83
CA ASN A 133 6.72 -23.91 3.52
C ASN A 133 6.30 -23.19 4.80
N ASP A 134 6.58 -21.90 4.90
CA ASP A 134 6.22 -21.08 6.05
C ASP A 134 4.69 -20.84 6.03
N GLU A 135 3.93 -21.88 6.37
CA GLU A 135 2.47 -21.84 6.42
C GLU A 135 1.98 -20.74 7.37
N THR A 136 2.80 -20.32 8.34
CA THR A 136 2.53 -19.21 9.26
C THR A 136 2.23 -17.91 8.52
N THR A 137 2.96 -17.56 7.46
CA THR A 137 2.64 -16.34 6.69
C THR A 137 1.31 -16.44 5.97
N LYS A 138 0.81 -17.66 5.74
CA LYS A 138 -0.54 -17.87 5.21
C LYS A 138 -1.63 -17.55 6.24
N HIS A 139 -1.28 -17.21 7.48
CA HIS A 139 -2.20 -16.61 8.45
C HIS A 139 -2.06 -15.09 8.59
N ILE A 140 -1.22 -14.45 7.77
CA ILE A 140 -1.14 -12.98 7.65
C ILE A 140 -1.93 -12.55 6.42
N TYR A 141 -3.04 -11.85 6.65
CA TYR A 141 -3.94 -11.38 5.61
C TYR A 141 -3.65 -9.92 5.28
N VAL A 142 -3.64 -9.59 3.99
CA VAL A 142 -3.43 -8.22 3.52
C VAL A 142 -4.60 -7.81 2.66
N LYS A 143 -5.23 -6.69 2.99
CA LYS A 143 -6.49 -6.23 2.39
C LYS A 143 -6.43 -4.73 2.16
N SER A 144 -7.26 -4.26 1.23
CA SER A 144 -7.43 -2.83 0.99
C SER A 144 -8.90 -2.45 1.00
N PHE A 145 -9.23 -1.23 1.40
CA PHE A 145 -10.61 -0.76 1.37
C PHE A 145 -10.74 0.71 1.06
N PHE A 146 -11.84 1.08 0.45
CA PHE A 146 -12.30 2.45 0.32
C PHE A 146 -13.26 2.76 1.46
N PRO A 147 -12.95 3.76 2.32
CA PRO A 147 -13.78 4.11 3.47
C PRO A 147 -15.11 4.77 3.08
N GLY A 148 -15.33 5.09 1.80
CA GLY A 148 -16.52 5.79 1.34
C GLY A 148 -16.28 7.26 1.03
N LYS A 149 -17.31 7.90 0.49
CA LYS A 149 -17.30 9.34 0.22
C LYS A 149 -17.58 10.05 1.54
N ILE A 150 -16.57 10.21 2.38
CA ILE A 150 -16.70 10.95 3.64
C ILE A 150 -16.13 12.34 3.42
N ALA A 151 -16.88 13.36 3.80
CA ALA A 151 -16.35 14.71 3.94
C ALA A 151 -15.35 14.71 5.11
N THR A 152 -14.06 14.55 4.81
CA THR A 152 -12.97 14.60 5.80
C THR A 152 -12.20 15.91 5.69
N ASP A 153 -11.47 16.30 6.73
CA ASP A 153 -10.55 17.44 6.66
C ASP A 153 -9.48 17.29 5.58
N HIS A 154 -9.18 16.04 5.19
CA HIS A 154 -8.29 15.72 4.06
C HIS A 154 -8.82 16.28 2.73
N MET A 155 -10.12 16.57 2.64
CA MET A 155 -10.75 17.20 1.48
C MET A 155 -10.39 18.69 1.36
N LYS A 156 -9.98 19.35 2.46
CA LYS A 156 -9.54 20.76 2.44
C LYS A 156 -8.22 20.95 1.69
N ILE A 157 -7.42 19.89 1.55
CA ILE A 157 -6.22 19.88 0.72
C ILE A 157 -6.56 20.17 -0.75
N TRP A 158 -7.76 19.82 -1.22
CA TRP A 158 -8.22 20.16 -2.57
C TRP A 158 -8.40 21.66 -2.78
N ARG A 159 -8.67 22.47 -1.75
CA ARG A 159 -8.68 23.93 -1.89
C ARG A 159 -7.29 24.48 -2.23
N GLY A 160 -6.24 23.83 -1.71
CA GLY A 160 -4.85 24.15 -2.05
C GLY A 160 -4.50 23.80 -3.50
N TYR A 161 -5.04 22.71 -4.04
CA TYR A 161 -4.75 22.26 -5.41
C TYR A 161 -5.69 22.83 -6.49
N LEU A 162 -6.99 22.94 -6.19
CA LEU A 162 -8.05 23.35 -7.13
C LEU A 162 -8.39 24.85 -7.01
N GLY A 163 -7.88 25.54 -5.99
CA GLY A 163 -8.30 26.88 -5.60
C GLY A 163 -9.61 26.88 -4.81
N THR A 164 -9.90 27.98 -4.12
CA THR A 164 -11.00 28.05 -3.12
C THR A 164 -12.39 27.79 -3.72
N VAL A 165 -12.66 28.27 -4.93
CA VAL A 165 -13.99 28.15 -5.55
C VAL A 165 -14.24 26.75 -6.09
N VAL A 166 -13.33 26.22 -6.92
CA VAL A 166 -13.45 24.85 -7.48
C VAL A 166 -13.27 23.80 -6.38
N GLY A 167 -12.35 24.03 -5.43
CA GLY A 167 -12.16 23.16 -4.27
C GLY A 167 -13.41 23.05 -3.41
N LYS A 168 -14.12 24.16 -3.15
CA LYS A 168 -15.39 24.15 -2.42
C LYS A 168 -16.51 23.43 -3.18
N ALA A 169 -16.56 23.56 -4.51
CA ALA A 169 -17.52 22.81 -5.34
C ALA A 169 -17.22 21.31 -5.35
N PHE A 170 -15.94 20.92 -5.42
CA PHE A 170 -15.49 19.53 -5.35
C PHE A 170 -15.78 18.90 -3.98
N GLU A 171 -15.49 19.63 -2.89
CA GLU A 171 -15.87 19.23 -1.52
C GLU A 171 -17.39 19.02 -1.39
N MET A 172 -18.19 19.95 -1.94
CA MET A 172 -19.65 19.86 -1.92
C MET A 172 -20.15 18.62 -2.68
N PHE A 173 -19.57 18.31 -3.85
CA PHE A 173 -19.90 17.10 -4.62
C PHE A 173 -19.60 15.80 -3.84
N PHE A 174 -18.48 15.73 -3.11
CA PHE A 174 -18.16 14.58 -2.26
C PHE A 174 -19.00 14.52 -0.98
N SER A 175 -19.46 15.66 -0.45
CA SER A 175 -20.28 15.74 0.76
C SER A 175 -21.74 15.36 0.53
N VAL A 176 -22.28 15.60 -0.67
CA VAL A 176 -23.70 15.35 -1.00
C VAL A 176 -23.99 13.85 -1.23
N ALA A 177 -22.96 13.03 -1.44
CA ALA A 177 -23.07 11.56 -1.52
C ALA A 177 -22.55 10.86 -0.24
N GLY A 178 -22.60 11.55 0.90
CA GLY A 178 -21.88 11.24 2.13
C GLY A 178 -22.29 9.93 2.79
N GLN A 179 -21.37 8.97 2.89
CA GLN A 179 -21.49 7.85 3.85
C GLN A 179 -21.07 8.33 5.24
N SER A 180 -21.63 7.72 6.29
CA SER A 180 -21.31 8.12 7.66
C SER A 180 -19.88 7.74 8.02
N ILE A 181 -19.28 8.46 8.98
CA ILE A 181 -17.97 8.07 9.57
C ILE A 181 -18.07 6.65 10.16
N GLN A 182 -19.23 6.28 10.69
CA GLN A 182 -19.46 4.97 11.28
C GLN A 182 -19.40 3.86 10.23
N ASP A 183 -19.96 4.05 9.04
CA ASP A 183 -19.89 3.07 7.94
C ASP A 183 -18.44 2.84 7.48
N ALA A 184 -17.66 3.92 7.46
CA ALA A 184 -16.27 3.89 7.08
C ALA A 184 -15.38 3.17 8.10
N VAL A 185 -15.51 3.53 9.37
CA VAL A 185 -14.79 2.90 10.48
C VAL A 185 -15.24 1.45 10.64
N GLY A 186 -16.54 1.18 10.47
CA GLY A 186 -17.10 -0.16 10.53
C GLY A 186 -16.48 -1.10 9.50
N THR A 187 -16.21 -0.60 8.30
CA THR A 187 -15.52 -1.39 7.26
C THR A 187 -14.08 -1.73 7.66
N ALA A 188 -13.32 -0.75 8.15
CA ALA A 188 -11.95 -0.98 8.60
C ALA A 188 -11.90 -1.99 9.77
N LEU A 189 -12.78 -1.81 10.76
CA LEU A 189 -12.86 -2.66 11.95
C LEU A 189 -13.28 -4.08 11.58
N TYR A 190 -14.29 -4.23 10.72
CA TYR A 190 -14.72 -5.53 10.24
C TYR A 190 -13.58 -6.26 9.51
N LEU A 191 -12.86 -5.58 8.63
CA LEU A 191 -11.74 -6.17 7.89
C LEU A 191 -10.56 -6.57 8.78
N ALA A 192 -10.34 -5.83 9.87
CA ALA A 192 -9.25 -6.06 10.81
C ALA A 192 -9.55 -7.13 11.87
N ALA A 193 -10.80 -7.20 12.36
CA ALA A 193 -11.15 -7.98 13.55
C ALA A 193 -12.13 -9.15 13.31
N SER A 194 -12.83 -9.19 12.17
CA SER A 194 -13.84 -10.24 11.94
C SER A 194 -13.19 -11.60 11.63
N GLY A 195 -13.57 -12.62 12.40
CA GLY A 195 -13.20 -14.01 12.15
C GLY A 195 -13.85 -14.61 10.91
N ASP A 196 -14.98 -14.06 10.46
CA ASP A 196 -15.69 -14.51 9.25
C ASP A 196 -14.80 -14.42 8.00
N ILE A 197 -13.85 -13.49 7.99
CA ILE A 197 -13.00 -13.26 6.83
C ILE A 197 -11.85 -14.28 6.76
N ALA A 198 -11.43 -14.81 7.92
CA ALA A 198 -10.54 -15.96 7.98
C ALA A 198 -11.31 -17.26 7.66
N ALA A 199 -12.54 -17.40 8.17
CA ALA A 199 -13.38 -18.59 8.00
C ALA A 199 -13.97 -18.75 6.59
N GLY A 200 -14.24 -17.66 5.87
CA GLY A 200 -14.86 -17.64 4.53
C GLY A 200 -13.95 -17.99 3.35
N GLY A 201 -12.88 -18.76 3.57
CA GLY A 201 -11.95 -19.16 2.51
C GLY A 201 -10.78 -18.20 2.26
N GLY A 202 -10.47 -17.32 3.22
CA GLY A 202 -9.23 -16.53 3.20
C GLY A 202 -9.20 -15.43 2.14
N VAL A 203 -10.06 -14.43 2.29
CA VAL A 203 -10.08 -13.28 1.39
C VAL A 203 -8.79 -12.46 1.51
N ARG A 204 -7.99 -12.49 0.43
CA ARG A 204 -6.61 -11.99 0.35
C ARG A 204 -6.42 -11.07 -0.85
N GLY A 205 -5.69 -9.97 -0.66
CA GLY A 205 -5.38 -9.04 -1.74
C GLY A 205 -6.62 -8.37 -2.35
N GLN A 206 -7.78 -8.45 -1.68
CA GLN A 206 -9.04 -7.93 -2.21
C GLN A 206 -9.27 -6.48 -1.78
N TYR A 207 -10.13 -5.83 -2.55
CA TYR A 207 -10.59 -4.48 -2.35
C TYR A 207 -12.04 -4.47 -1.89
N PHE A 208 -12.32 -3.64 -0.89
CA PHE A 208 -13.63 -3.53 -0.28
C PHE A 208 -14.14 -2.09 -0.32
N VAL A 209 -15.44 -1.92 -0.49
CA VAL A 209 -16.15 -0.65 -0.34
C VAL A 209 -16.97 -0.68 0.95
N PRO A 210 -17.57 0.45 1.37
CA PRO A 210 -18.19 0.53 2.68
C PRO A 210 -19.29 -0.50 2.90
N VAL A 211 -19.49 -0.82 4.18
CA VAL A 211 -20.28 -1.97 4.64
C VAL A 211 -19.61 -3.30 4.24
N ALA A 212 -18.27 -3.32 4.26
CA ALA A 212 -17.43 -4.50 4.00
C ALA A 212 -17.79 -5.28 2.72
N LYS A 213 -18.32 -4.59 1.71
CA LYS A 213 -18.70 -5.23 0.46
C LYS A 213 -17.47 -5.36 -0.43
N ARG A 214 -17.17 -6.58 -0.87
CA ARG A 214 -16.15 -6.83 -1.89
C ARG A 214 -16.53 -6.11 -3.19
N ASP A 215 -15.57 -5.45 -3.80
CA ASP A 215 -15.75 -4.77 -5.09
C ASP A 215 -14.58 -5.08 -6.04
N GLU A 216 -14.79 -4.84 -7.32
CA GLU A 216 -13.74 -4.97 -8.33
C GLU A 216 -12.90 -3.69 -8.40
N THR A 217 -11.61 -3.84 -8.65
CA THR A 217 -10.70 -2.72 -8.85
C THR A 217 -10.56 -2.39 -10.32
N SER A 218 -9.90 -1.27 -10.65
CA SER A 218 -9.47 -1.03 -12.03
C SER A 218 -8.61 -2.19 -12.55
N ARG A 219 -8.58 -2.41 -13.88
CA ARG A 219 -7.74 -3.45 -14.50
C ARG A 219 -6.27 -3.30 -14.11
N MET A 220 -5.79 -2.06 -14.06
CA MET A 220 -4.43 -1.74 -13.64
C MET A 220 -4.14 -2.17 -12.20
N ALA A 221 -5.10 -2.07 -11.29
CA ALA A 221 -4.91 -2.50 -9.90
C ALA A 221 -4.70 -4.01 -9.74
N GLY A 222 -5.07 -4.80 -10.75
CA GLY A 222 -4.78 -6.24 -10.83
C GLY A 222 -3.51 -6.59 -11.61
N ASP A 223 -2.76 -5.60 -12.13
CA ASP A 223 -1.55 -5.83 -12.91
C ASP A 223 -0.37 -6.18 -11.99
N MET A 224 -0.07 -7.48 -11.89
CA MET A 224 1.00 -7.98 -11.02
C MET A 224 2.40 -7.62 -11.51
N GLU A 225 2.59 -7.35 -12.80
CA GLU A 225 3.88 -6.89 -13.32
C GLU A 225 4.11 -5.43 -12.94
N LEU A 226 3.09 -4.58 -13.08
CA LEU A 226 3.13 -3.22 -12.57
C LEU A 226 3.34 -3.19 -11.04
N ALA A 227 2.69 -4.10 -10.31
CA ALA A 227 2.87 -4.22 -8.86
C ALA A 227 4.32 -4.57 -8.48
N ARG A 228 4.96 -5.46 -9.25
CA ARG A 228 6.39 -5.82 -9.10
C ARG A 228 7.31 -4.65 -9.43
N GLN A 229 7.05 -3.94 -10.53
CA GLN A 229 7.84 -2.75 -10.91
C GLN A 229 7.74 -1.65 -9.85
N LEU A 230 6.55 -1.43 -9.30
CA LEU A 230 6.32 -0.51 -8.19
C LEU A 230 7.09 -0.93 -6.93
N TRP A 231 7.09 -2.23 -6.60
CA TRP A 231 7.88 -2.77 -5.50
C TRP A 231 9.36 -2.48 -5.69
N ASP A 232 9.95 -2.90 -6.81
CA ASP A 232 11.39 -2.74 -7.09
C ASP A 232 11.82 -1.27 -7.13
N TRP A 233 10.95 -0.40 -7.66
CA TRP A 233 11.21 1.04 -7.66
C TRP A 233 11.21 1.60 -6.24
N THR A 234 10.22 1.23 -5.42
CA THR A 234 10.12 1.68 -4.03
C THR A 234 11.31 1.16 -3.23
N ASP A 235 11.66 -0.11 -3.39
CA ASP A 235 12.76 -0.75 -2.68
C ASP A 235 14.10 -0.06 -2.95
N ARG A 236 14.40 0.22 -4.24
CA ARG A 236 15.59 0.98 -4.63
C ARG A 236 15.60 2.38 -4.03
N LYS A 237 14.47 3.08 -4.05
CA LYS A 237 14.37 4.43 -3.47
C LYS A 237 14.56 4.46 -1.97
N VAL A 238 14.16 3.39 -1.27
CA VAL A 238 14.40 3.24 0.16
C VAL A 238 15.87 2.87 0.42
N ALA A 239 16.45 1.97 -0.37
CA ALA A 239 17.85 1.55 -0.23
C ALA A 239 18.84 2.71 -0.47
N GLU A 240 18.54 3.64 -1.39
CA GLU A 240 19.29 4.91 -1.57
C GLU A 240 19.43 5.72 -0.26
N VAL A 241 18.54 5.48 0.71
CA VAL A 241 18.42 6.25 1.95
C VAL A 241 18.84 5.47 3.18
N LEU A 242 18.34 4.24 3.31
CA LEU A 242 18.53 3.39 4.48
C LEU A 242 19.65 2.36 4.29
N GLY A 243 20.26 2.33 3.10
CA GLY A 243 21.24 1.32 2.70
C GLY A 243 20.59 0.06 2.17
N ASP A 244 21.40 -0.76 1.50
CA ASP A 244 21.00 -2.08 1.03
C ASP A 244 20.62 -2.98 2.22
N GLY A 245 19.63 -3.85 2.03
CA GLY A 245 19.17 -4.77 3.07
C GLY A 245 18.35 -4.12 4.20
N TRP A 246 17.85 -2.91 4.00
CA TRP A 246 17.04 -2.16 4.98
C TRP A 246 15.86 -2.96 5.56
N GLN A 247 15.34 -3.93 4.81
CA GLN A 247 14.24 -4.82 5.23
C GLN A 247 14.61 -5.67 6.45
N ARG A 248 15.90 -5.90 6.70
CA ARG A 248 16.43 -6.75 7.78
C ARG A 248 16.99 -5.97 8.96
N ASN A 249 17.23 -4.66 8.79
CA ASN A 249 17.91 -3.84 9.80
C ASN A 249 17.12 -3.75 11.12
N GLY A 250 15.80 -3.95 11.10
CA GLY A 250 14.97 -4.01 12.33
C GLY A 250 15.00 -5.35 13.06
N ILE A 251 15.56 -6.41 12.47
CA ILE A 251 15.57 -7.77 13.05
C ILE A 251 16.86 -8.01 13.86
N SER A 252 17.96 -7.34 13.52
CA SER A 252 19.28 -7.56 14.15
C SER A 252 19.42 -6.99 15.56
N GLU A 253 18.54 -6.09 16.00
CA GLU A 253 18.64 -5.47 17.33
C GLU A 253 17.83 -6.16 18.44
N GLY A 254 17.26 -7.35 18.18
CA GLY A 254 16.68 -8.17 19.25
C GLY A 254 15.51 -7.50 19.95
N ILE A 255 14.38 -7.35 19.24
CA ILE A 255 13.10 -7.13 19.91
C ILE A 255 12.67 -8.49 20.49
N CYS A 256 13.16 -8.78 21.70
CA CYS A 256 12.67 -9.81 22.61
C CYS A 256 11.84 -9.18 23.73
#